data_AF-A0A149U4S0-F1
#
_entry.id   AF-A0A149U4S0-F1
#
_cell.length_a   1.000
_cell.length_b   1.000
_cell.length_c   1.000
_cell.angle_alpha   90.00
_cell.angle_beta   90.00
_cell.angle_gamma   90.00
#
_symmetry.space_group_name_H-M   'P 1'
#
loop_
_entity.id
_entity.type
_entity.pdbx_description
1 polymer ?
#
loop_
_entity_poly.entity_id
_entity_poly.type
_entity_poly.pdbx_seq_one_letter_code
_entity_poly.pdbx_strand_id
1 'polypeptide(L)' 'MACNRHDIERGGTGPVFHRATTTGARIGIAKRFLREASRLEVEARYPGVAASVRAAWRREAAGVHRSAHRLLLDAAD' A
#
# COMPACT_ATOMS: atom_id res chain seq x y z
N MET A 1 48.10 14.88 14.17
CA MET A 1 48.01 14.70 15.62
C MET A 1 46.63 15.19 16.03
N ALA A 2 45.66 14.43 16.53
CA ALA A 2 45.48 13.02 16.82
C ALA A 2 43.96 12.73 16.66
N CYS A 3 43.59 11.51 16.27
CA CYS A 3 42.21 11.03 16.46
C CYS A 3 41.90 11.01 17.96
N ASN A 4 40.69 11.40 18.37
CA ASN A 4 40.13 10.81 19.58
C ASN A 4 38.65 10.49 19.43
N ARG A 5 38.43 9.19 19.62
CA ARG A 5 37.20 8.42 19.77
C ARG A 5 36.80 8.53 21.25
N HIS A 6 35.50 8.63 21.51
CA HIS A 6 34.74 8.63 22.79
C HIS A 6 33.77 9.82 22.69
N ASP A 7 32.44 9.67 22.68
CA ASP A 7 31.59 8.74 23.41
C ASP A 7 30.38 8.31 22.57
N ILE A 8 30.22 7.00 22.42
CA ILE A 8 28.92 6.38 22.22
C ILE A 8 28.34 6.28 23.63
N GLU A 9 27.23 6.96 23.91
CA GLU A 9 26.07 6.42 24.66
C GLU A 9 25.13 7.51 25.22
N ARG A 10 23.84 7.36 24.84
CA ARG A 10 22.59 7.81 25.50
C ARG A 10 21.83 8.99 24.88
N GLY A 11 20.68 8.66 24.30
CA GLY A 11 19.54 9.57 24.15
C GLY A 11 18.94 9.53 22.75
N GLY A 12 17.95 8.65 22.53
CA GLY A 12 17.42 8.31 21.22
C GLY A 12 16.80 9.46 20.42
N THR A 13 16.99 9.39 19.11
CA THR A 13 16.05 9.83 18.07
C THR A 13 16.56 9.27 16.74
N GLY A 14 16.28 7.98 16.49
CA GLY A 14 16.39 7.44 15.13
C GLY A 14 15.41 8.16 14.20
N PRO A 15 15.64 8.20 12.88
CA PRO A 15 14.95 9.10 11.97
C PRO A 15 13.48 8.68 11.77
N VAL A 16 12.58 9.22 12.61
CA VAL A 16 11.13 8.98 12.52
C VAL A 16 10.54 9.52 11.20
N PHE A 17 11.23 10.47 10.56
CA PHE A 17 10.79 11.10 9.32
C PHE A 17 10.76 10.17 8.09
N HIS A 18 11.57 9.11 8.05
CA HIS A 18 11.54 8.15 6.93
C HIS A 18 10.38 7.14 7.03
N ARG A 19 9.94 6.81 8.25
CA ARG A 19 8.84 5.86 8.44
C ARG A 19 7.47 6.51 8.16
N ALA A 20 7.26 7.75 8.59
CA ALA A 20 6.03 8.48 8.30
C ALA A 20 5.81 8.79 6.80
N THR A 21 6.88 9.14 6.07
CA THR A 21 6.83 9.37 4.61
C THR A 21 6.56 8.08 3.84
N THR A 22 7.12 6.94 4.28
CA THR A 22 6.84 5.64 3.68
C THR A 22 5.46 5.10 4.03
N THR A 23 4.97 5.28 5.27
CA THR A 23 3.60 4.95 5.68
C THR A 23 2.56 5.76 4.90
N GLY A 24 2.75 7.08 4.76
CA GLY A 24 1.86 7.93 3.97
C GLY A 24 1.81 7.52 2.49
N ALA A 25 2.96 7.18 1.90
CA ALA A 25 3.04 6.67 0.53
C ALA A 25 2.31 5.32 0.38
N ARG A 26 2.48 4.38 1.32
CA ARG A 26 1.78 3.08 1.32
C ARG A 26 0.26 3.25 1.39
N ILE A 27 -0.23 4.12 2.27
CA ILE A 27 -1.66 4.45 2.36
C ILE A 27 -2.18 5.05 1.05
N GLY A 28 -1.40 5.95 0.42
CA GLY A 28 -1.74 6.53 -0.88
C GLY A 28 -1.89 5.48 -1.99
N ILE A 29 -0.96 4.52 -2.06
CA ILE A 29 -0.99 3.41 -3.02
C ILE A 29 -2.19 2.49 -2.74
N ALA A 30 -2.43 2.14 -1.46
CA ALA A 30 -3.58 1.32 -1.08
C ALA A 30 -4.92 1.97 -1.49
N LYS A 31 -5.08 3.28 -1.28
CA LYS A 31 -6.27 4.03 -1.73
C LYS A 31 -6.43 3.99 -3.26
N ARG A 32 -5.33 4.01 -4.02
CA ARG A 32 -5.38 3.88 -5.48
C ARG A 32 -5.85 2.49 -5.89
N PHE A 33 -5.35 1.43 -5.25
CA PHE A 33 -5.81 0.07 -5.49
C PHE A 33 -7.28 -0.14 -5.15
N LEU A 34 -7.76 0.40 -4.02
CA LEU A 34 -9.19 0.32 -3.68
C LEU A 34 -10.07 0.98 -4.75
N ARG A 35 -9.66 2.15 -5.27
CA ARG A 35 -10.37 2.81 -6.38
C ARG A 35 -10.38 1.96 -7.65
N GLU A 36 -9.25 1.34 -7.99
CA GLU A 36 -9.16 0.48 -9.16
C GLU A 36 -10.04 -0.77 -9.03
N ALA A 37 -10.05 -1.42 -7.85
CA ALA A 37 -10.94 -2.54 -7.59
C ALA A 37 -12.42 -2.15 -7.72
N SER A 38 -12.83 -1.00 -7.16
CA SER A 38 -14.18 -0.49 -7.32
C SER A 38 -14.53 -0.20 -8.78
N ARG A 39 -13.59 0.32 -9.57
CA ARG A 39 -13.80 0.54 -11.00
C ARG A 39 -14.06 -0.76 -11.75
N LEU A 40 -13.24 -1.78 -11.52
CA LEU A 40 -13.40 -3.10 -12.12
C LEU A 40 -14.73 -3.76 -11.74
N GLU A 41 -15.20 -3.56 -10.51
CA GLU A 41 -16.52 -4.03 -10.07
C GLU A 41 -17.67 -3.32 -10.77
N VAL A 42 -17.55 -2.02 -11.04
CA VAL A 42 -18.53 -1.24 -11.81
C VAL A 42 -18.56 -1.70 -13.26
N GLU A 43 -17.39 -1.84 -13.90
CA GLU A 43 -17.29 -2.34 -15.27
C GLU A 43 -17.90 -3.75 -15.38
N ALA A 44 -17.67 -4.63 -14.40
CA ALA A 44 -18.24 -5.97 -14.35
C ALA A 44 -19.76 -6.03 -14.16
N ARG A 45 -20.43 -4.92 -13.83
CA ARG A 45 -21.89 -4.83 -13.76
C ARG A 45 -22.51 -4.35 -15.07
N TYR A 46 -21.71 -3.94 -16.04
CA TYR A 46 -22.24 -3.42 -17.30
C TYR A 46 -22.96 -4.53 -18.09
N PRO A 47 -24.22 -4.31 -18.51
CA PRO A 47 -25.06 -5.36 -19.12
C PRO A 47 -24.47 -5.97 -20.40
N GLY A 48 -23.70 -5.19 -21.17
CA GLY A 48 -23.09 -5.62 -22.44
C GLY A 48 -21.81 -6.46 -22.30
N VAL A 49 -21.33 -6.70 -21.09
CA VAL A 49 -20.06 -7.40 -20.86
C VAL A 49 -20.29 -8.91 -20.79
N ALA A 50 -19.54 -9.70 -21.55
CA ALA A 50 -19.64 -11.15 -21.54
C ALA A 50 -19.40 -11.75 -20.13
N ALA A 51 -20.06 -12.86 -19.81
CA ALA A 51 -19.98 -13.47 -18.48
C ALA A 51 -18.55 -13.85 -18.06
N SER A 52 -17.74 -14.35 -19.00
CA SER A 52 -16.33 -14.67 -18.79
C SER A 52 -15.49 -13.45 -18.43
N VAL A 53 -15.74 -12.31 -19.09
CA VAL A 53 -15.07 -11.03 -18.84
C VAL A 53 -15.47 -10.48 -17.47
N ARG A 54 -16.77 -10.53 -17.11
CA ARG A 54 -17.22 -10.16 -15.76
C ARG A 54 -16.53 -11.00 -14.67
N ALA A 55 -16.38 -12.30 -14.90
CA ALA A 55 -15.70 -13.20 -13.97
C ALA A 55 -14.18 -12.90 -13.89
N ALA A 56 -13.55 -12.49 -14.99
CA ALA A 56 -12.15 -12.05 -14.98
C ALA A 56 -11.98 -10.76 -14.15
N TRP A 57 -12.76 -9.72 -14.43
CA TRP A 57 -12.68 -8.44 -13.70
C TRP A 57 -12.98 -8.58 -12.21
N ARG A 58 -13.95 -9.42 -11.81
CA ARG A 58 -14.19 -9.71 -10.39
C ARG A 58 -13.01 -10.38 -9.69
N ARG A 59 -12.33 -11.32 -10.37
CA ARG A 59 -11.12 -11.96 -9.83
C ARG A 59 -9.98 -10.97 -9.70
N GLU A 60 -9.81 -10.11 -10.69
CA GLU A 60 -8.82 -9.03 -10.68
C GLU A 60 -9.09 -8.03 -9.56
N ALA A 61 -10.33 -7.53 -9.43
CA ALA A 61 -10.75 -6.65 -8.34
C ALA A 61 -10.46 -7.27 -6.97
N ALA A 62 -10.77 -8.56 -6.78
CA ALA A 62 -10.44 -9.27 -5.54
C ALA A 62 -8.93 -9.37 -5.29
N GLY A 63 -8.11 -9.54 -6.34
CA GLY A 63 -6.65 -9.51 -6.26
C GLY A 63 -6.13 -8.15 -5.82
N VAL A 64 -6.61 -7.09 -6.46
CA VAL A 64 -6.25 -5.70 -6.14
C VAL A 64 -6.68 -5.34 -4.72
N HIS A 65 -7.86 -5.79 -4.27
CA HIS A 65 -8.32 -5.62 -2.88
C HIS A 65 -7.38 -6.26 -1.87
N ARG A 66 -6.91 -7.49 -2.11
CA ARG A 66 -5.94 -8.15 -1.21
C ARG A 66 -4.62 -7.40 -1.15
N SER A 67 -4.13 -6.90 -2.28
CA SER A 67 -2.92 -6.08 -2.33
C SER A 67 -3.07 -4.78 -1.55
N ALA A 68 -4.22 -4.10 -1.69
CA ALA A 68 -4.53 -2.89 -0.92
C ALA A 68 -4.59 -3.17 0.58
N HIS A 69 -5.26 -4.26 0.98
CA HIS A 69 -5.38 -4.66 2.37
C HIS A 69 -4.01 -4.94 2.99
N ARG A 70 -3.16 -5.70 2.28
CA ARG A 70 -1.79 -5.99 2.73
C ARG A 70 -0.97 -4.72 2.94
N LEU A 71 -1.03 -3.78 1.99
CA LEU A 71 -0.35 -2.49 2.12
C LEU A 71 -0.83 -1.66 3.32
N LEU A 72 -2.10 -1.78 3.70
CA LEU A 72 -2.65 -1.10 4.87
C LEU A 72 -2.20 -1.76 6.18
N LEU A 73 -2.16 -3.09 6.23
CA LEU A 73 -1.61 -3.83 7.38
C LEU A 73 -0.12 -3.52 7.55
N ASP A 74 0.67 -3.61 6.49
CA ASP A 74 2.11 -3.28 6.48
C ASP A 74 2.39 -1.79 6.80
N ALA A 75 1.37 -0.93 6.75
CA ALA A 75 1.45 0.48 7.12
C ALA A 75 1.01 0.74 8.57
N ALA A 76 0.27 -0.20 9.17
CA ALA A 76 -0.19 -0.14 10.56
C ALA A 76 0.85 -0.71 11.56
N ASP A 77 1.79 -1.54 11.08
CA ASP A 77 2.90 -2.14 11.84
C ASP A 77 4.20 -1.29 11.90
#